data_AF-A0A1G1UXI1-F1
#
_entry.id   AF-A0A1G1UXI1-F1
#
_cell.length_a   1.000
_cell.length_b   1.000
_cell.length_c   1.000
_cell.angle_alpha   90.00
_cell.angle_beta   90.00
_cell.angle_gamma   90.00
#
_symmetry.space_group_name_H-M   'P 1'
#
loop_
_entity.id
_entity.type
_entity.pdbx_description
1 polymer ?
#
loop_
_entity_poly.entity_id
_entity_poly.type
_entity_poly.pdbx_seq_one_letter_code
_entity_poly.pdbx_strand_id
1 'polypeptide(L)'
;MSNSPSRAHVNSRGFTLLELMIVFSIMTILFTFGIALYREFARRQALQNFYKEMVVSLALAREKALSGEKPSGCSGTLVGYQVSFSSSSYTVSAVCNSLVPVNTYSAPADISLSGFSSFVYKVLGQGTTLANPLSVTLTQSSTGKSINATITREGMLQ
;
A
#
# COMPACT_ATOMS: atom_id res chain seq x y z
N MET A 1 40.14 -0.64 69.80
CA MET A 1 40.18 -1.14 68.40
C MET A 1 39.39 -0.18 67.53
N SER A 2 40.03 0.56 66.62
CA SER A 2 39.35 1.48 65.70
C SER A 2 39.64 1.06 64.26
N ASN A 3 38.71 0.34 63.65
CA ASN A 3 38.77 -0.01 62.23
C ASN A 3 38.41 1.22 61.41
N SER A 4 39.34 1.68 60.57
CA SER A 4 39.08 2.71 59.57
C SER A 4 38.51 2.05 58.30
N PRO A 5 37.39 2.55 57.72
CA PRO A 5 36.83 2.00 56.50
C PRO A 5 37.68 2.45 55.30
N SER A 6 38.13 1.51 54.48
CA SER A 6 38.79 1.83 53.21
C SER A 6 37.75 2.40 52.24
N ARG A 7 37.92 3.68 51.88
CA ARG A 7 37.07 4.34 50.89
C ARG A 7 37.41 3.79 49.50
N ALA A 8 36.48 3.05 48.90
CA ALA A 8 36.54 2.68 47.50
C ALA A 8 36.47 3.94 46.64
N HIS A 9 37.55 4.24 45.91
CA HIS A 9 37.64 5.40 45.03
C HIS A 9 36.81 5.14 43.77
N VAL A 10 35.64 5.77 43.65
CA VAL A 10 34.86 5.72 42.40
C VAL A 10 35.60 6.58 41.38
N ASN A 11 36.22 5.92 40.39
CA ASN A 11 36.96 6.58 39.33
C ASN A 11 35.98 7.13 38.29
N SER A 12 35.70 8.43 38.36
CA SER A 12 34.88 9.12 37.35
C SER A 12 35.74 9.41 36.12
N ARG A 13 35.71 8.50 35.13
CA ARG A 13 36.33 8.73 33.83
C ARG A 13 35.41 9.59 32.98
N GLY A 14 35.85 10.81 32.66
CA GLY A 14 35.17 11.69 31.71
C GLY A 14 35.59 11.41 30.27
N PHE A 15 34.69 11.68 29.32
CA PHE A 15 35.00 11.63 27.89
C PHE A 15 35.91 12.78 27.48
N THR A 16 36.84 12.53 26.56
CA THR A 16 37.68 13.60 26.01
C THR A 16 36.94 14.40 24.94
N LEU A 17 37.28 15.67 24.74
CA LEU A 17 36.69 16.49 23.67
C LEU A 17 36.92 15.89 22.28
N LEU A 18 38.08 15.26 22.09
CA LEU A 18 38.42 14.58 20.83
C LEU A 18 37.49 13.38 20.58
N GLU A 19 37.15 12.62 21.62
CA GLU A 19 36.26 11.46 21.51
C GLU A 19 34.85 11.88 21.09
N LEU A 20 34.31 12.96 21.67
CA LEU A 20 33.02 13.51 21.23
C LEU A 20 33.06 14.00 19.78
N MET A 21 34.15 14.65 19.35
CA MET A 21 34.30 15.09 17.95
C MET A 21 34.31 13.91 16.96
N ILE A 22 35.02 12.83 17.30
CA ILE A 22 35.07 11.62 16.48
C ILE A 22 33.70 10.93 16.43
N VAL A 23 32.97 10.86 17.55
CA VAL A 23 31.62 10.30 17.56
C VAL A 23 30.67 11.12 16.69
N PHE A 24 30.69 12.46 16.78
CA PHE A 24 29.85 13.31 15.94
C PHE A 24 30.19 13.19 14.45
N SER A 25 31.47 13.08 14.09
CA SER A 25 31.87 12.89 12.70
C SER A 25 31.36 11.55 12.16
N ILE A 26 31.46 10.46 12.94
CA ILE A 26 30.90 9.17 12.55
C ILE A 26 29.37 9.24 12.44
N MET A 27 28.68 9.88 13.39
CA MET A 27 27.21 10.01 13.39
C MET A 27 26.71 10.75 12.14
N THR A 28 27.34 11.86 11.77
CA THR A 28 26.95 12.63 10.58
C THR A 28 27.08 11.82 9.30
N ILE A 29 28.15 11.04 9.16
CA ILE A 29 28.33 10.11 8.04
C ILE A 29 27.18 9.09 8.03
N LEU A 30 26.89 8.44 9.16
CA LEU A 30 25.81 7.45 9.23
C LEU A 30 24.43 8.03 8.88
N PHE A 31 24.09 9.23 9.36
CA PHE A 31 22.81 9.86 9.07
C PHE A 31 22.63 10.19 7.58
N THR A 32 23.68 10.63 6.90
CA THR A 32 23.59 10.94 5.47
C THR A 32 23.24 9.72 4.62
N PHE A 33 23.87 8.57 4.88
CA PHE A 33 23.53 7.31 4.19
C PHE A 33 22.17 6.75 4.62
N GLY A 34 21.83 6.86 5.90
CA GLY A 34 20.58 6.36 6.46
C GLY A 34 19.33 6.95 5.78
N ILE A 35 19.34 8.25 5.49
CA ILE A 35 18.20 8.94 4.85
C ILE A 35 17.96 8.43 3.43
N ALA A 36 19.03 8.18 2.65
CA ALA A 36 18.91 7.70 1.28
C ALA A 36 18.27 6.29 1.23
N LEU A 37 18.76 5.38 2.07
CA LEU A 37 18.23 4.02 2.19
C LEU A 37 16.79 4.01 2.68
N TYR A 38 16.47 4.85 3.68
CA TYR A 38 15.12 4.97 4.21
C TYR A 38 14.12 5.43 3.13
N ARG A 39 14.47 6.41 2.30
CA ARG A 39 13.59 6.90 1.22
C ARG A 39 13.28 5.80 0.20
N GLU A 40 14.28 5.02 -0.19
CA GLU A 40 14.07 3.91 -1.12
C GLU A 40 13.16 2.84 -0.51
N PHE A 41 13.39 2.49 0.76
CA PHE A 41 12.55 1.55 1.48
C PHE A 41 11.08 2.04 1.58
N ALA A 42 10.88 3.29 1.98
CA ALA A 42 9.55 3.89 2.10
C ALA A 42 8.79 3.88 0.76
N ARG A 43 9.48 4.17 -0.35
CA ARG A 43 8.92 4.11 -1.71
C ARG A 43 8.51 2.68 -2.09
N ARG A 44 9.36 1.69 -1.85
CA ARG A 44 9.04 0.28 -2.12
C ARG A 44 7.83 -0.17 -1.30
N GLN A 45 7.76 0.25 -0.04
CA GLN A 45 6.63 -0.06 0.85
C GLN A 45 5.34 0.59 0.36
N ALA A 46 5.37 1.82 -0.16
CA ALA A 46 4.20 2.49 -0.72
C ALA A 46 3.59 1.70 -1.90
N LEU A 47 4.43 1.20 -2.83
CA LEU A 47 3.98 0.37 -3.95
C LEU A 47 3.33 -0.93 -3.48
N GLN A 48 3.96 -1.61 -2.51
CA GLN A 48 3.43 -2.84 -1.93
C GLN A 48 2.12 -2.61 -1.15
N ASN A 49 2.02 -1.49 -0.42
CA ASN A 49 0.81 -1.15 0.33
C ASN A 49 -0.36 -0.88 -0.61
N PHE A 50 -0.14 -0.11 -1.68
CA PHE A 50 -1.19 0.19 -2.65
C PHE A 50 -1.63 -1.08 -3.41
N TYR A 51 -0.70 -1.97 -3.76
CA TYR A 51 -1.04 -3.27 -4.32
C TYR A 51 -1.91 -4.10 -3.36
N LYS A 52 -1.52 -4.20 -2.08
CA LYS A 52 -2.30 -4.92 -1.04
C LYS A 52 -3.67 -4.31 -0.82
N GLU A 53 -3.78 -2.98 -0.83
CA GLU A 53 -5.06 -2.28 -0.75
C GLU A 53 -5.96 -2.66 -1.93
N MET A 54 -5.40 -2.74 -3.14
CA MET A 54 -6.13 -3.23 -4.32
C MET A 54 -6.58 -4.68 -4.17
N VAL A 55 -5.75 -5.57 -3.62
CA VAL A 55 -6.15 -6.97 -3.35
C VAL A 55 -7.36 -7.01 -2.41
N VAL A 56 -7.29 -6.28 -1.30
CA VAL A 56 -8.35 -6.28 -0.28
C VAL A 56 -9.62 -5.61 -0.79
N SER A 57 -9.51 -4.48 -1.48
CA SER A 57 -10.67 -3.73 -1.97
C SER A 57 -11.43 -4.46 -3.07
N LEU A 58 -10.72 -5.14 -3.98
CA LEU A 58 -11.34 -5.94 -5.03
C LEU A 58 -11.97 -7.23 -4.47
N ALA A 59 -11.34 -7.85 -3.47
CA ALA A 59 -11.95 -8.96 -2.74
C ALA A 59 -13.25 -8.52 -2.05
N LEU A 60 -13.26 -7.36 -1.37
CA LEU A 60 -14.45 -6.79 -0.77
C LEU A 60 -15.54 -6.49 -1.80
N ALA A 61 -15.19 -5.90 -2.95
CA ALA A 61 -16.14 -5.63 -4.03
C ALA A 61 -16.78 -6.92 -4.56
N ARG A 62 -15.98 -7.98 -4.70
CA ARG A 62 -16.45 -9.32 -5.07
C ARG A 62 -17.41 -9.89 -4.02
N GLU A 63 -17.06 -9.82 -2.73
CA GLU A 63 -17.91 -10.31 -1.63
C GLU A 63 -19.25 -9.56 -1.54
N LYS A 64 -19.23 -8.25 -1.75
CA LYS A 64 -20.45 -7.44 -1.83
C LYS A 64 -21.32 -7.80 -3.03
N ALA A 65 -20.70 -8.09 -4.18
CA ALA A 65 -21.44 -8.61 -5.33
C ALA A 65 -22.06 -9.99 -5.03
N LEU A 66 -21.29 -10.90 -4.43
CA LEU A 66 -21.76 -12.25 -4.07
C LEU A 66 -22.95 -12.23 -3.10
N SER A 67 -22.89 -11.38 -2.07
CA SER A 67 -23.99 -11.19 -1.11
C SER A 67 -25.16 -10.37 -1.66
N GLY A 68 -24.96 -9.67 -2.78
CA GLY A 68 -25.96 -8.76 -3.34
C GLY A 68 -26.21 -7.53 -2.46
N GLU A 69 -25.24 -7.17 -1.61
CA GLU A 69 -25.35 -6.02 -0.71
C GLU A 69 -25.44 -4.72 -1.52
N LYS A 70 -26.48 -3.92 -1.25
CA LYS A 70 -26.69 -2.63 -1.92
C LYS A 70 -26.14 -1.49 -1.06
N PRO A 71 -25.30 -0.60 -1.61
CA PRO A 71 -24.90 0.60 -0.89
C PRO A 71 -26.04 1.63 -0.85
N SER A 72 -25.93 2.60 0.06
CA SER A 72 -26.82 3.75 0.11
C SER A 72 -26.82 4.49 -1.24
N GLY A 73 -28.00 4.80 -1.77
CA GLY A 73 -28.16 5.48 -3.06
C GLY A 73 -28.27 4.54 -4.26
N CYS A 74 -28.06 3.23 -4.10
CA CYS A 74 -28.38 2.25 -5.14
C CYS A 74 -29.91 2.03 -5.21
N SER A 75 -30.57 2.74 -6.12
CA SER A 75 -31.97 2.51 -6.46
C SER A 75 -32.13 1.41 -7.51
N GLY A 76 -33.14 0.55 -7.35
CA GLY A 76 -33.47 -0.51 -8.31
C GLY A 76 -32.73 -1.83 -8.06
N THR A 77 -32.56 -2.63 -9.12
CA THR A 77 -31.89 -3.93 -9.05
C THR A 77 -30.38 -3.75 -9.11
N LEU A 78 -29.66 -4.39 -8.20
CA LEU A 78 -28.20 -4.42 -8.23
C LEU A 78 -27.76 -5.44 -9.28
N VAL A 79 -27.03 -4.97 -10.29
CA VAL A 79 -26.43 -5.81 -11.34
C VAL A 79 -25.07 -6.34 -10.89
N GLY A 80 -24.31 -5.52 -10.15
CA GLY A 80 -22.97 -5.88 -9.71
C GLY A 80 -22.17 -4.70 -9.20
N TYR A 81 -20.86 -4.91 -9.05
CA TYR A 81 -19.88 -3.89 -8.68
C TYR A 81 -18.88 -3.70 -9.82
N GLN A 82 -18.89 -2.51 -10.42
CA GLN A 82 -17.96 -2.11 -11.46
C GLN A 82 -16.67 -1.57 -10.87
N VAL A 83 -15.55 -2.05 -11.40
CA VAL A 83 -14.22 -1.51 -11.16
C VAL A 83 -13.80 -0.74 -12.39
N SER A 84 -13.51 0.54 -12.20
CA SER A 84 -13.01 1.42 -13.25
C SER A 84 -11.66 1.99 -12.86
N PHE A 85 -10.71 1.90 -13.77
CA PHE A 85 -9.33 2.32 -13.56
C PHE A 85 -9.04 3.63 -14.28
N SER A 86 -8.10 4.38 -13.72
CA SER A 86 -7.40 5.50 -14.34
C SER A 86 -5.89 5.30 -14.17
N SER A 87 -5.07 6.18 -14.74
CA SER A 87 -3.62 6.11 -14.59
C SER A 87 -3.13 6.34 -13.15
N SER A 88 -3.96 6.90 -12.27
CA SER A 88 -3.57 7.28 -10.90
C SER A 88 -4.56 6.83 -9.83
N SER A 89 -5.61 6.09 -10.20
CA SER A 89 -6.62 5.65 -9.25
C SER A 89 -7.45 4.51 -9.82
N TYR A 90 -8.23 3.87 -8.97
CA TYR A 90 -9.34 3.03 -9.39
C TYR A 90 -10.55 3.29 -8.49
N THR A 91 -11.75 3.09 -9.05
CA THR A 91 -13.01 3.31 -8.34
C THR A 91 -13.85 2.04 -8.41
N VAL A 92 -14.40 1.66 -7.26
CA VAL A 92 -15.42 0.62 -7.15
C VAL A 92 -16.78 1.31 -7.03
N SER A 93 -17.68 0.97 -7.94
CA SER A 93 -19.03 1.53 -7.99
C SER A 93 -20.07 0.43 -8.06
N ALA A 94 -21.19 0.58 -7.36
CA ALA A 94 -22.34 -0.32 -7.55
C ALA A 94 -23.07 0.04 -8.84
N VAL A 95 -23.39 -0.98 -9.63
CA VAL A 95 -24.15 -0.87 -10.87
C VAL A 95 -25.60 -1.20 -10.56
N CYS A 96 -26.44 -0.18 -10.51
CA CYS A 96 -27.88 -0.30 -10.29
C CYS A 96 -28.60 0.31 -11.51
N ASN A 97 -29.69 1.06 -11.32
CA ASN A 97 -30.23 1.88 -12.40
C ASN A 97 -29.26 3.00 -12.85
N SER A 98 -28.35 3.39 -11.95
CA SER A 98 -27.25 4.30 -12.18
C SER A 98 -25.97 3.73 -11.57
N LEU A 99 -24.83 4.30 -11.95
CA LEU A 99 -23.55 3.99 -11.33
C LEU A 99 -23.42 4.79 -10.02
N VAL A 100 -23.29 4.08 -8.89
CA VAL A 100 -23.16 4.70 -7.57
C VAL A 100 -21.72 4.46 -7.07
N PRO A 101 -20.87 5.50 -6.99
CA PRO A 101 -19.51 5.34 -6.50
C PRO A 101 -19.53 4.93 -5.03
N VAL A 102 -18.80 3.87 -4.69
CA VAL A 102 -18.70 3.34 -3.32
C VAL A 102 -17.40 3.82 -2.69
N ASN A 103 -16.28 3.52 -3.35
CA ASN A 103 -14.95 3.97 -2.92
C ASN A 103 -14.06 4.26 -4.13
N THR A 104 -13.24 5.30 -3.99
CA THR A 104 -12.14 5.61 -4.92
C THR A 104 -10.82 5.48 -4.17
N TYR A 105 -9.87 4.79 -4.78
CA TYR A 105 -8.55 4.53 -4.23
C TYR A 105 -7.52 5.22 -5.11
N SER A 106 -6.84 6.20 -4.56
CA SER A 106 -5.84 7.00 -5.27
C SER A 106 -4.45 6.43 -5.04
N ALA A 107 -3.72 6.21 -6.13
CA ALA A 107 -2.33 5.84 -6.07
C ALA A 107 -1.50 6.99 -5.46
N PRO A 108 -0.47 6.68 -4.65
CA PRO A 108 0.52 7.68 -4.26
C PRO A 108 1.17 8.35 -5.48
N ALA A 109 1.63 9.60 -5.35
CA ALA A 109 2.08 10.43 -6.47
C ALA A 109 3.20 9.84 -7.36
N ASP A 110 3.96 8.86 -6.85
CA ASP A 110 5.06 8.18 -7.56
C ASP A 110 4.63 6.84 -8.19
N ILE A 111 3.34 6.49 -8.15
CA ILE A 111 2.81 5.22 -8.64
C ILE A 111 1.73 5.50 -9.69
N SER A 112 1.88 4.85 -10.85
CA SER A 112 0.92 4.90 -11.94
C SER A 112 0.42 3.51 -12.31
N LEU A 113 -0.81 3.42 -12.80
CA LEU A 113 -1.41 2.19 -13.31
C LEU A 113 -1.40 2.20 -14.85
N SER A 114 -1.31 1.02 -15.47
CA SER A 114 -1.45 0.82 -16.91
C SER A 114 -1.96 -0.60 -17.24
N GLY A 115 -2.31 -0.86 -18.51
CA GLY A 115 -2.78 -2.18 -18.96
C GLY A 115 -4.20 -2.56 -18.50
N PHE A 116 -4.96 -1.59 -17.98
CA PHE A 116 -6.26 -1.83 -17.38
C PHE A 116 -7.44 -1.67 -18.35
N SER A 117 -8.55 -2.32 -18.00
CA SER A 117 -9.88 -2.08 -18.55
C SER A 117 -10.90 -2.12 -17.42
N SER A 118 -12.08 -1.53 -17.64
CA SER A 118 -13.16 -1.62 -16.65
C SER A 118 -13.85 -2.98 -16.73
N PHE A 119 -14.28 -3.50 -15.58
CA PHE A 119 -15.03 -4.76 -15.52
C PHE A 119 -16.03 -4.74 -14.36
N VAL A 120 -16.97 -5.69 -14.34
CA VAL A 120 -18.02 -5.80 -13.32
C VAL A 120 -17.96 -7.17 -12.65
N TYR A 121 -17.95 -7.18 -11.32
CA TYR A 121 -18.31 -8.34 -10.50
C TYR A 121 -19.83 -8.47 -10.49
N LYS A 122 -20.36 -9.54 -11.09
CA LYS A 122 -21.81 -9.75 -11.17
C LYS A 122 -22.35 -10.32 -9.86
N VAL A 123 -23.59 -9.99 -9.53
CA VAL A 123 -24.24 -10.52 -8.33
C VAL A 123 -24.48 -12.02 -8.41
N LEU A 124 -24.76 -12.64 -7.25
CA LEU A 124 -25.24 -14.03 -7.13
C LEU A 124 -24.29 -15.07 -7.75
N GLY A 125 -22.98 -14.85 -7.67
CA GLY A 125 -21.98 -15.83 -8.12
C GLY A 125 -21.80 -15.92 -9.63
N GLN A 126 -22.30 -14.96 -10.41
CA GLN A 126 -22.18 -14.97 -11.87
C GLN A 126 -20.78 -14.56 -12.40
N GLY A 127 -19.75 -14.55 -11.54
CA GLY A 127 -18.38 -14.23 -11.90
C GLY A 127 -18.17 -12.77 -12.30
N THR A 128 -17.36 -12.54 -13.33
CA THR A 128 -17.08 -11.19 -13.85
C THR A 128 -17.50 -11.01 -15.31
N THR A 129 -17.40 -9.78 -15.83
CA THR A 129 -17.54 -9.48 -17.26
C THR A 129 -16.26 -9.70 -18.07
N LEU A 130 -15.19 -10.19 -17.45
CA LEU A 130 -13.90 -10.39 -18.13
C LEU A 130 -13.96 -11.60 -19.07
N ALA A 131 -13.65 -11.35 -20.36
CA ALA A 131 -13.48 -12.43 -21.34
C ALA A 131 -12.16 -13.18 -21.13
N ASN A 132 -11.09 -12.45 -20.78
CA ASN A 132 -9.75 -12.95 -20.50
C ASN A 132 -9.24 -12.37 -19.17
N PRO A 133 -8.24 -12.99 -18.52
CA PRO A 133 -7.56 -12.37 -17.38
C PRO A 133 -7.07 -10.96 -17.73
N LEU A 134 -7.21 -10.03 -16.79
CA LEU A 134 -6.78 -8.64 -16.94
C LEU A 134 -5.50 -8.40 -16.13
N SER A 135 -4.44 -7.96 -16.80
CA SER A 135 -3.16 -7.63 -16.15
C SER A 135 -3.01 -6.12 -15.98
N VAL A 136 -3.15 -5.64 -14.76
CA VAL A 136 -2.94 -4.23 -14.39
C VAL A 136 -1.52 -4.06 -13.88
N THR A 137 -0.73 -3.24 -14.56
CA THR A 137 0.65 -2.95 -14.15
C THR A 137 0.68 -1.70 -13.27
N LEU A 138 1.22 -1.84 -12.07
CA LEU A 138 1.54 -0.73 -11.17
C LEU A 138 3.02 -0.42 -11.33
N THR A 139 3.37 0.80 -11.71
CA THR A 139 4.76 1.22 -11.94
C THR A 139 5.10 2.38 -11.03
N GLN A 140 6.25 2.28 -10.36
CA GLN A 140 6.84 3.35 -9.57
C GLN A 140 7.83 4.16 -10.42
N SER A 141 7.57 5.45 -10.63
CA SER A 141 8.38 6.28 -11.53
C SER A 141 9.81 6.49 -11.04
N SER A 142 10.01 6.68 -9.73
CA SER A 142 11.34 7.00 -9.17
C SER A 142 12.32 5.83 -9.12
N THR A 143 11.84 4.58 -9.14
CA THR A 143 12.69 3.38 -9.08
C THR A 143 12.58 2.50 -10.32
N GLY A 144 11.58 2.73 -11.19
CA GLY A 144 11.26 1.86 -12.32
C GLY A 144 10.70 0.49 -11.93
N LYS A 145 10.45 0.25 -10.63
CA LYS A 145 9.88 -1.03 -10.17
C LYS A 145 8.42 -1.12 -10.52
N SER A 146 8.00 -2.30 -10.94
CA SER A 146 6.60 -2.58 -11.25
C SER A 146 6.09 -3.86 -10.59
N ILE A 147 4.79 -3.88 -10.31
CA ILE A 147 4.04 -5.06 -9.91
C ILE A 147 2.99 -5.30 -10.99
N ASN A 148 2.88 -6.53 -11.49
CA ASN A 148 1.81 -6.92 -12.40
C ASN A 148 0.72 -7.63 -11.60
N ALA A 149 -0.42 -6.98 -11.44
CA ALA A 149 -1.59 -7.53 -10.77
C ALA A 149 -2.48 -8.21 -11.81
N THR A 150 -2.64 -9.53 -11.71
CA THR A 150 -3.46 -10.28 -12.66
C THR A 150 -4.81 -10.62 -12.05
N ILE A 151 -5.87 -10.05 -12.61
CA ILE A 151 -7.24 -10.33 -12.24
C ILE A 151 -7.74 -11.47 -13.13
N THR A 152 -8.00 -12.62 -12.53
CA THR A 152 -8.53 -13.79 -13.23
C THR A 152 -9.96 -13.55 -13.73
N ARG A 153 -10.46 -14.41 -14.61
CA ARG A 153 -11.86 -14.33 -15.08
C ARG A 153 -12.89 -14.49 -13.95
N GLU A 154 -12.51 -15.21 -12.89
CA GLU A 154 -13.30 -15.36 -11.66
C GLU A 154 -13.20 -14.13 -10.74
N GLY A 155 -12.40 -13.14 -11.14
CA GLY A 155 -12.25 -11.87 -10.44
C GLY A 155 -11.35 -11.94 -9.20
N MET A 156 -10.58 -13.02 -9.05
CA MET A 156 -9.53 -13.12 -8.04
C MET A 156 -8.26 -12.47 -8.56
N LEU A 157 -7.61 -11.66 -7.73
CA LEU A 157 -6.34 -11.01 -8.03
C LEU A 157 -5.18 -11.91 -7.58
N GLN A 158 -4.19 -12.09 -8.46
CA GLN A 158 -2.96 -12.88 -8.28
C GLN A 158 -1.72 -12.05 -8.59
#